data_AF-J4H3M2-F1
#
_entry.id   AF-J4H3M2-F1
#
_cell.length_a   1.000
_cell.length_b   1.000
_cell.length_c   1.000
_cell.angle_alpha   90.00
_cell.angle_beta   90.00
_cell.angle_gamma   90.00
#
_symmetry.space_group_name_H-M   'P 1'
#
loop_
_entity.id
_entity.type
_entity.pdbx_description
1 polymer ?
#
loop_
_entity_poly.entity_id
_entity_poly.type
_entity_poly.pdbx_seq_one_letter_code
_entity_poly.pdbx_strand_id
1 'polypeptide(L)'
;MDAPTPPPPPAALSPPPPPPPPTLTGSPTDFLKGVVGKRVVVRLTSGVDYRGVLSCLDGYMNIALEQTEEHVDGAVTNRYGDAFIRGNNGE
;
A
#
# COMPACT_ATOMS: atom_id res chain seq x y z
N MET A 1 -13.45 31.22 -67.12
CA MET A 1 -13.90 29.84 -66.83
C MET A 1 -12.97 29.33 -65.75
N ASP A 2 -13.46 29.36 -64.52
CA ASP A 2 -12.71 29.08 -63.29
C ASP A 2 -12.41 27.57 -63.19
N ALA A 3 -11.15 27.20 -62.97
CA ALA A 3 -10.76 25.81 -62.82
C ALA A 3 -11.08 25.33 -61.40
N PRO A 4 -11.64 24.13 -61.19
CA PRO A 4 -11.98 23.65 -59.86
C PRO A 4 -10.73 23.33 -59.05
N THR A 5 -10.57 24.00 -57.91
CA THR A 5 -9.53 23.74 -56.90
C THR A 5 -9.67 22.33 -56.33
N PRO A 6 -8.57 21.56 -56.16
CA PRO A 6 -8.63 20.22 -55.57
C PRO A 6 -9.01 20.27 -54.07
N PRO A 7 -9.66 19.20 -53.53
CA PRO A 7 -10.03 19.12 -52.13
C PRO A 7 -8.79 19.00 -51.23
N PRO A 8 -8.86 19.50 -49.97
CA PRO A 8 -7.77 19.35 -49.02
C PRO A 8 -7.59 17.87 -48.62
N PRO A 9 -6.37 17.45 -48.24
CA PRO A 9 -6.13 16.09 -47.76
C PRO A 9 -6.87 15.86 -46.44
N PRO A 10 -7.26 14.60 -46.13
CA PRO A 10 -7.89 14.28 -44.85
C PRO A 10 -6.89 14.59 -43.73
N ALA A 11 -7.35 15.32 -42.71
CA ALA A 11 -6.57 15.56 -41.51
C ALA A 11 -6.14 14.21 -40.91
N ALA A 12 -4.83 13.98 -40.86
CA ALA A 12 -4.28 12.79 -40.22
C ALA A 12 -4.80 12.74 -38.78
N LEU A 13 -5.57 11.70 -38.46
CA LEU A 13 -6.05 11.44 -37.10
C LEU A 13 -4.81 11.25 -36.22
N SER A 14 -4.53 12.22 -35.36
CA SER A 14 -3.44 12.12 -34.39
C SER A 14 -3.60 10.83 -33.56
N PRO A 15 -2.53 10.07 -33.30
CA PRO A 15 -2.62 8.87 -32.47
C PRO A 15 -3.12 9.24 -31.06
N PRO A 16 -3.88 8.36 -30.39
CA PRO A 16 -4.34 8.61 -29.03
C PRO A 16 -3.14 8.76 -28.10
N PRO A 17 -3.24 9.61 -27.06
CA PRO A 17 -2.17 9.75 -26.09
C PRO A 17 -1.91 8.41 -25.39
N PRO A 18 -0.66 8.15 -24.96
CA PRO A 18 -0.34 6.96 -24.18
C PRO A 18 -1.19 6.93 -22.90
N PRO A 19 -1.55 5.73 -22.40
CA PRO A 19 -2.27 5.61 -21.14
C PRO A 19 -1.44 6.27 -20.02
N PRO A 20 -2.08 6.94 -19.06
CA PRO A 20 -1.37 7.54 -17.93
C PRO A 20 -0.59 6.45 -17.19
N PRO A 21 0.61 6.75 -16.65
CA PRO A 21 1.31 5.83 -15.77
C PRO A 21 0.38 5.44 -14.61
N PRO A 22 0.41 4.19 -14.11
CA PRO A 22 -0.43 3.79 -13.00
C PRO A 22 -0.14 4.72 -11.83
N THR A 23 -1.10 5.59 -11.51
CA THR A 23 -1.07 6.34 -10.27
C THR A 23 -1.07 5.30 -9.18
N LEU A 24 -0.10 5.38 -8.27
CA LEU A 24 0.00 4.50 -7.10
C LEU A 24 -1.11 4.86 -6.09
N THR A 25 -2.35 5.00 -6.57
CA THR A 25 -3.58 4.99 -5.78
C THR A 25 -3.89 3.54 -5.44
N GLY A 26 -2.91 2.86 -4.83
CA GLY A 26 -3.12 1.53 -4.29
C GLY A 26 -4.16 1.65 -3.19
N SER A 27 -5.19 0.82 -3.24
CA SER A 27 -6.08 0.72 -2.09
C SER A 27 -5.25 0.40 -0.84
N PRO A 28 -5.68 0.76 0.37
CA PRO A 28 -4.96 0.41 1.60
C PRO A 28 -4.55 -1.07 1.61
N THR A 29 -5.42 -1.93 1.09
CA THR A 29 -5.19 -3.36 0.87
C THR A 29 -3.98 -3.68 -0.03
N ASP A 30 -3.73 -2.90 -1.07
CA ASP A 30 -2.56 -3.09 -1.95
C ASP A 30 -1.26 -2.69 -1.27
N PHE A 31 -1.26 -1.60 -0.50
CA PHE A 31 -0.12 -1.23 0.33
C PHE A 31 0.20 -2.33 1.35
N LEU A 32 -0.85 -2.85 1.99
CA LEU A 32 -0.78 -3.91 2.99
C LEU A 32 -0.18 -5.21 2.43
N LYS A 33 -0.56 -5.61 1.20
CA LYS A 33 0.07 -6.75 0.51
C LYS A 33 1.56 -6.52 0.26
N GLY A 34 1.96 -5.27 -0.03
CA GLY A 34 3.35 -4.91 -0.30
C GLY A 34 4.26 -4.85 0.93
N VAL A 35 3.71 -4.91 2.14
CA VAL A 35 4.48 -4.88 3.40
C VAL A 35 4.63 -6.25 4.06
N VAL A 36 3.94 -7.29 3.57
CA VAL A 36 4.14 -8.67 4.03
C VAL A 36 5.59 -9.10 3.80
N GLY A 37 6.18 -9.78 4.77
CA GLY A 37 7.58 -10.20 4.81
C GLY A 37 8.58 -9.09 5.16
N LYS A 38 8.12 -7.85 5.40
CA LYS A 38 9.00 -6.73 5.78
C LYS A 38 8.96 -6.49 7.27
N ARG A 39 10.03 -5.88 7.80
CA ARG A 39 10.07 -5.42 9.18
C ARG A 39 9.18 -4.18 9.31
N VAL A 40 8.21 -4.25 10.21
CA VAL A 40 7.20 -3.21 10.45
C VAL A 40 7.20 -2.79 11.91
N VAL A 41 6.65 -1.60 12.16
CA VAL A 41 6.37 -1.09 13.51
C VAL A 41 4.86 -0.88 13.60
N VAL A 42 4.23 -1.58 14.54
CA VAL A 42 2.81 -1.49 14.83
C VAL A 42 2.65 -0.77 16.17
N ARG A 43 2.17 0.46 16.13
CA ARG A 43 1.84 1.22 17.35
C ARG A 43 0.40 0.96 17.74
N LEU A 44 0.18 0.48 18.96
CA LEU A 44 -1.16 0.39 19.55
C LEU A 44 -1.60 1.76 20.09
N THR A 45 -2.91 1.95 20.21
CA THR A 45 -3.52 3.14 20.82
C THR A 45 -3.11 3.35 22.28
N SER A 46 -2.70 2.29 22.97
CA SER A 46 -2.13 2.34 24.31
C SER A 46 -0.75 3.02 24.38
N GLY A 47 -0.13 3.32 23.25
CA GLY A 47 1.22 3.88 23.19
C GLY A 47 2.32 2.82 23.15
N VAL A 48 2.00 1.53 23.10
CA VAL A 48 3.00 0.45 22.98
C VAL A 48 3.34 0.19 21.51
N ASP A 49 4.63 0.06 21.21
CA ASP A 49 5.13 -0.34 19.88
C ASP A 49 5.40 -1.84 19.85
N TYR A 50 4.97 -2.51 18.79
CA TYR A 50 5.40 -3.85 18.43
C TYR A 50 6.23 -3.78 17.15
N ARG A 51 7.47 -4.27 17.21
CA ARG A 51 8.38 -4.28 16.07
C ARG A 51 8.67 -5.71 15.69
N GLY A 52 8.40 -6.10 14.45
CA GLY A 52 8.57 -7.47 14.00
C GLY A 52 8.51 -7.58 12.49
N VAL A 53 8.68 -8.79 11.98
CA VAL A 53 8.47 -9.11 10.56
C VAL A 53 7.00 -9.39 10.35
N LEU A 54 6.37 -8.69 9.40
CA LEU A 54 4.96 -8.92 9.09
C LEU A 54 4.79 -10.27 8.40
N SER A 55 4.20 -11.25 9.09
CA SER A 55 3.99 -12.58 8.55
C SER A 55 2.64 -12.67 7.82
N CYS A 56 1.56 -12.17 8.44
CA CYS A 56 0.23 -12.14 7.84
C CYS A 56 -0.52 -10.86 8.21
N LEU A 57 -1.38 -10.39 7.30
CA LEU A 57 -2.30 -9.29 7.54
C LEU A 57 -3.60 -9.49 6.77
N ASP A 58 -4.74 -9.20 7.40
CA ASP A 58 -6.07 -9.32 6.77
C ASP A 58 -6.83 -7.99 6.64
N GLY A 59 -8.02 -8.04 6.02
CA GLY A 59 -8.89 -6.88 5.82
C GLY A 59 -9.52 -6.31 7.10
N TYR A 60 -9.38 -7.00 8.23
CA TYR A 60 -9.79 -6.52 9.56
C TYR A 60 -8.63 -5.90 10.33
N MET A 61 -7.45 -5.77 9.69
CA MET A 61 -6.20 -5.35 10.30
C MET A 61 -5.70 -6.29 11.40
N ASN A 62 -6.06 -7.58 11.39
CA ASN A 62 -5.37 -8.58 12.21
C ASN A 62 -3.97 -8.79 11.65
N ILE A 63 -2.97 -8.81 12.53
CA ILE A 63 -1.55 -8.79 12.18
C ILE A 63 -0.86 -9.94 12.89
N ALA A 64 -0.21 -10.83 12.14
CA ALA A 64 0.76 -11.76 12.70
C ALA A 64 2.17 -11.21 12.48
N LEU A 65 2.93 -11.08 13.56
CA LEU A 65 4.32 -10.64 13.55
C LEU A 65 5.23 -11.78 14.01
N GLU A 66 6.36 -11.94 13.34
CA GLU A 66 7.45 -12.80 13.75
C GLU A 66 8.60 -11.97 14.30
N GLN A 67 9.46 -12.59 15.12
CA GLN A 67 10.61 -11.92 15.75
C GLN A 67 10.23 -10.62 16.47
N THR A 68 9.07 -10.64 17.13
CA THR A 68 8.42 -9.46 17.68
C THR A 68 9.07 -9.00 18.97
N GLU A 69 9.38 -7.71 19.02
CA GLU A 69 9.87 -6.99 20.19
C GLU A 69 8.84 -5.95 20.60
N GLU A 70 8.55 -5.87 21.89
CA GLU A 70 7.71 -4.86 22.50
C GLU A 70 8.57 -3.69 22.93
N HIS A 71 8.16 -2.48 22.58
CA HIS A 71 8.78 -1.26 23.08
C HIS A 71 7.74 -0.39 23.79
N VAL A 72 8.02 -0.10 25.06
CA VAL A 72 7.28 0.88 25.88
C VAL A 72 8.20 2.07 26.10
N ASP A 73 7.71 3.28 25.78
CA ASP A 73 8.48 4.52 25.86
C ASP A 73 9.83 4.48 25.11
N GLY A 74 9.88 3.69 24.03
CA GLY A 74 11.07 3.54 23.18
C GLY A 74 12.09 2.49 23.65
N ALA A 75 11.93 1.94 24.86
CA ALA A 75 12.79 0.88 25.39
C ALA A 75 12.19 -0.50 25.11
N VAL A 76 13.02 -1.48 24.74
CA VAL A 76 12.59 -2.87 24.58
C VAL A 76 12.23 -3.43 25.95
N THR A 77 10.95 -3.73 26.17
CA THR A 77 10.46 -4.33 27.41
C THR A 77 10.38 -5.84 27.30
N ASN A 78 9.94 -6.37 26.15
CA ASN A 78 9.73 -7.80 25.95
C ASN A 78 10.11 -8.25 24.54
N ARG A 79 10.37 -9.56 24.40
CA ARG A 79 10.58 -10.24 23.12
C ARG A 79 9.66 -11.45 23.06
N TYR A 80 8.67 -11.37 22.18
CA TYR A 80 7.63 -12.39 22.07
C TYR A 80 7.95 -13.45 21.01
N GLY A 81 8.82 -13.15 20.04
CA GLY A 81 9.02 -14.01 18.88
C GLY A 81 7.78 -13.95 17.99
N ASP A 82 6.90 -14.92 18.09
CA ASP A 82 5.66 -14.95 17.30
C ASP A 82 4.54 -14.26 18.08
N ALA A 83 3.96 -13.21 17.52
CA ALA A 83 2.92 -12.40 18.13
C ALA A 83 1.73 -12.22 17.18
N PHE A 84 0.53 -12.25 17.74
CA PHE A 84 -0.70 -11.95 17.00
C PHE A 84 -1.38 -10.73 17.60
N ILE A 85 -1.52 -9.68 16.79
CA ILE A 85 -2.20 -8.43 17.15
C ILE A 85 -3.55 -8.45 16.47
N ARG A 86 -4.61 -8.41 17.27
CA ARG A 86 -5.98 -8.35 16.75
C ARG A 86 -6.25 -6.95 16.18
N GLY A 87 -6.66 -6.91 14.92
CA GLY A 87 -7.25 -5.74 14.31
C GLY A 87 -8.70 -5.62 14.75
N ASN A 88 -9.12 -4.38 15.00
CA ASN A 88 -10.41 -4.00 15.59
C ASN A 88 -10.42 -3.90 17.14
N ASN A 89 -9.67 -2.94 17.68
CA ASN A 89 -9.76 -2.49 19.09
C ASN A 89 -10.86 -1.42 19.34
N GLY A 90 -11.88 -1.36 18.49
CA GLY A 90 -13.04 -0.50 18.69
C GLY A 90 -14.32 -1.29 18.42
N GLU A 91 -15.36 -0.98 19.19
CA GLU A 91 -16.76 -1.25 18.80
C GLU A 91 -17.02 -0.93 17.32
#